data_AF-W9ANW5-F1
#
_entry.id   AF-W9ANW5-F1
#
_cell.length_a   1.000
_cell.length_b   1.000
_cell.length_c   1.000
_cell.angle_alpha   90.00
_cell.angle_beta   90.00
_cell.angle_gamma   90.00
#
_symmetry.space_group_name_H-M   'P 1'
#
loop_
_entity.id
_entity.type
_entity.pdbx_description
1 polymer ?
#
loop_
_entity_poly.entity_id
_entity_poly.type
_entity_poly.pdbx_seq_one_letter_code
_entity_poly.pdbx_strand_id
1 'polypeptide(L)'
;MQINAEERFWNATVEEMTNGYVYDDLNDAYVCLLCNEGFEDGIIYPLDGTLYEAKKAVKRHIEDVHTSVFDYLIHLDKKYTGLTEQQREILDYFMKGFSDKEIVEAQGGGSPSTIRNHRFKLKEKEKQAKVFLTLMNLLHKSSDKKNDDKFIHFHKGAKMVDDRYAITEEEKEKVLSTYFKQGLDGQLDTFPSKEKRKVIVLQNIMTRFKVDKVYTEKEINEILKSIYSDYVTIRRYLIEYGFMNRSRDCTEYWVKG
;
A
#
# COMPACT_ATOMS: atom_id res chain seq x y z
N MET A 1 6.34 -16.96 10.35
CA MET A 1 5.88 -15.59 10.65
C MET A 1 5.28 -15.08 9.36
N GLN A 2 3.95 -14.99 9.25
CA GLN A 2 3.31 -14.44 8.04
C GLN A 2 3.66 -12.95 7.99
N ILE A 3 4.46 -12.54 7.01
CA ILE A 3 4.70 -11.13 6.74
C ILE A 3 3.36 -10.55 6.26
N ASN A 4 2.88 -9.50 6.93
CA ASN A 4 1.64 -8.84 6.53
C ASN A 4 1.76 -8.35 5.07
N ALA A 5 0.68 -8.47 4.31
CA ALA A 5 0.52 -7.96 2.94
C ALA A 5 1.05 -6.53 2.76
N GLU A 6 0.88 -5.67 3.77
CA GLU A 6 1.37 -4.29 3.75
C GLU A 6 2.88 -4.16 4.01
N GLU A 7 3.44 -5.00 4.89
CA GLU A 7 4.87 -5.02 5.20
C GLU A 7 5.68 -5.49 3.99
N ARG A 8 5.13 -6.42 3.20
CA ARG A 8 5.81 -6.97 2.02
C ARG A 8 6.15 -5.87 0.99
N PHE A 9 5.23 -4.95 0.73
CA PHE A 9 5.48 -3.84 -0.20
C PHE A 9 6.57 -2.88 0.32
N TRP A 10 6.54 -2.52 1.59
CA TRP A 10 7.48 -1.55 2.16
C TRP A 10 8.87 -2.12 2.45
N ASN A 11 8.96 -3.43 2.65
CA ASN A 11 10.23 -4.14 2.82
C ASN A 11 10.86 -4.59 1.51
N ALA A 12 10.12 -4.50 0.39
CA ALA A 12 10.63 -4.86 -0.92
C ALA A 12 11.79 -3.95 -1.32
N THR A 13 12.79 -4.54 -1.98
CA THR A 13 13.89 -3.80 -2.59
C THR A 13 13.38 -2.94 -3.74
N VAL A 14 14.16 -1.92 -4.12
CA VAL A 14 13.82 -1.07 -5.27
C VAL A 14 13.66 -1.89 -6.56
N GLU A 15 14.42 -2.98 -6.71
CA GLU A 15 14.32 -3.88 -7.86
C GLU A 15 13.01 -4.67 -7.87
N GLU A 16 12.62 -5.26 -6.74
CA GLU A 16 11.34 -5.95 -6.58
C GLU A 16 10.16 -4.99 -6.77
N MET A 17 10.22 -3.79 -6.20
CA MET A 17 9.21 -2.75 -6.43
C MET A 17 9.11 -2.37 -7.90
N THR A 18 10.25 -2.26 -8.61
CA THR A 18 10.28 -1.95 -10.06
C THR A 18 9.65 -3.07 -10.88
N ASN A 19 9.87 -4.33 -10.48
CA ASN A 19 9.23 -5.49 -11.11
C ASN A 19 7.74 -5.60 -10.78
N GLY A 20 7.32 -5.06 -9.63
CA GLY A 20 5.95 -5.10 -9.11
C GLY A 20 5.57 -6.41 -8.42
N TYR A 21 6.50 -7.35 -8.26
CA TYR A 21 6.29 -8.62 -7.57
C TYR A 21 7.56 -9.07 -6.84
N VAL A 22 7.39 -9.97 -5.88
CA VAL A 22 8.47 -10.66 -5.16
C VAL A 22 8.25 -12.17 -5.23
N TYR A 23 9.32 -12.96 -5.11
CA TYR A 23 9.19 -14.41 -4.94
C TYR A 23 9.23 -14.75 -3.45
N ASP A 24 8.23 -15.47 -2.98
CA ASP A 24 8.06 -15.91 -1.60
C ASP A 24 8.56 -17.35 -1.47
N ASP A 25 9.83 -17.51 -1.07
CA ASP A 25 10.48 -18.82 -0.93
C ASP A 25 9.74 -19.78 0.02
N LEU A 26 8.96 -19.26 0.99
CA LEU A 26 8.25 -20.09 1.97
C LEU A 26 7.02 -20.76 1.37
N ASN A 27 6.36 -20.08 0.44
CA ASN A 27 5.13 -20.54 -0.19
C ASN A 27 5.35 -20.98 -1.64
N ASP A 28 6.61 -20.97 -2.10
CA ASP A 28 7.00 -21.29 -3.48
C ASP A 28 6.13 -20.55 -4.50
N ALA A 29 5.99 -19.23 -4.34
CA ALA A 29 5.03 -18.45 -5.11
C ALA A 29 5.55 -17.05 -5.46
N TYR A 30 5.21 -16.57 -6.66
CA TYR A 30 5.35 -15.16 -7.01
C TYR A 30 4.18 -14.36 -6.48
N VAL A 31 4.43 -13.27 -5.77
CA VAL A 31 3.37 -12.45 -5.18
C VAL A 31 3.43 -11.03 -5.70
N CYS A 32 2.32 -10.55 -6.25
CA CYS A 32 2.15 -9.18 -6.68
C CYS A 32 2.29 -8.22 -5.48
N LEU A 33 3.20 -7.26 -5.55
CA LEU A 33 3.42 -6.27 -4.48
C LEU A 33 2.30 -5.21 -4.43
N LEU A 34 1.49 -5.12 -5.48
CA LEU A 34 0.46 -4.09 -5.64
C LEU A 34 -0.84 -4.50 -4.91
N CYS A 35 -1.30 -5.75 -5.11
CA CYS A 35 -2.54 -6.30 -4.51
C CYS A 35 -2.33 -7.51 -3.57
N ASN A 36 -1.14 -8.15 -3.56
CA ASN A 36 -0.83 -9.41 -2.87
C ASN A 36 -1.44 -10.69 -3.47
N GLU A 37 -1.91 -10.66 -4.71
CA GLU A 37 -2.26 -11.88 -5.42
C GLU A 37 -1.03 -12.78 -5.64
N GLY A 38 -1.17 -14.06 -5.31
CA GLY A 38 -0.10 -15.06 -5.34
C GLY A 38 -0.24 -16.03 -6.50
N PHE A 39 0.89 -16.39 -7.08
CA PHE A 39 1.03 -17.28 -8.23
C PHE A 39 2.07 -18.36 -7.85
N GLU A 40 1.59 -19.50 -7.37
CA GLU A 40 2.39 -20.69 -7.04
C GLU A 40 3.26 -21.12 -8.22
N ASP A 41 4.55 -21.32 -7.96
CA ASP A 41 5.54 -21.73 -8.95
C ASP A 41 5.30 -23.18 -9.38
N GLY A 42 5.71 -23.51 -10.61
CA GLY A 42 5.42 -24.82 -11.21
C GLY A 42 3.96 -25.04 -11.63
N ILE A 43 3.03 -24.13 -11.28
CA ILE A 43 1.67 -24.12 -11.84
C ILE A 43 1.64 -23.35 -13.17
N ILE A 44 0.86 -23.88 -14.11
CA ILE A 44 0.56 -23.24 -15.40
C ILE A 44 -0.79 -22.54 -15.32
N TYR A 45 -0.78 -21.24 -15.56
CA TYR A 45 -1.94 -20.36 -15.49
C TYR A 45 -2.51 -20.11 -16.90
N PRO A 46 -3.78 -20.48 -17.17
CA PRO A 46 -4.45 -20.13 -18.40
C PRO A 46 -4.98 -18.70 -18.33
N LEU A 47 -4.42 -17.80 -19.14
CA LEU A 47 -4.87 -16.40 -19.28
C LEU A 47 -5.10 -16.10 -20.77
N ASP A 48 -6.30 -15.65 -21.13
CA ASP A 48 -6.71 -15.34 -22.51
C ASP A 48 -6.43 -16.46 -23.53
N GLY A 49 -6.63 -17.72 -23.13
CA GLY A 49 -6.38 -18.88 -23.97
C GLY A 49 -4.90 -19.22 -24.18
N THR A 50 -3.99 -18.51 -23.52
CA THR A 50 -2.54 -18.80 -23.51
C THR A 50 -2.13 -19.35 -22.14
N LEU A 51 -1.24 -20.34 -22.15
CA LEU A 51 -0.70 -20.95 -20.94
C LEU A 51 0.59 -20.25 -20.53
N TYR A 52 0.66 -19.79 -19.28
CA TYR A 52 1.81 -19.07 -18.73
C TYR A 52 2.34 -19.74 -17.46
N GLU A 53 3.67 -19.78 -17.33
CA GLU A 53 4.31 -20.08 -16.05
C GLU A 53 4.03 -18.98 -15.02
N ALA A 54 4.05 -19.31 -13.73
CA ALA A 54 3.73 -18.42 -12.61
C ALA A 54 4.41 -17.04 -12.69
N LYS A 55 5.71 -17.00 -13.00
CA LYS A 55 6.47 -15.75 -13.16
C LYS A 55 5.93 -14.85 -14.27
N LYS A 56 5.44 -15.43 -15.36
CA LYS A 56 4.85 -14.66 -16.47
C LYS A 56 3.40 -14.30 -16.15
N ALA A 57 2.68 -15.17 -15.44
CA ALA A 57 1.33 -14.93 -14.96
C ALA A 57 1.25 -13.69 -14.04
N VAL A 58 2.15 -13.56 -13.05
CA VAL A 58 2.18 -12.37 -12.17
C VAL A 58 2.45 -11.08 -12.94
N LYS A 59 3.33 -11.12 -13.96
CA LYS A 59 3.60 -9.95 -14.81
C LYS A 59 2.38 -9.54 -15.64
N ARG A 60 1.68 -10.52 -16.21
CA ARG A 60 0.42 -10.28 -16.94
C ARG A 60 -0.65 -9.72 -16.01
N HIS A 61 -0.80 -10.31 -14.82
CA HIS A 61 -1.69 -9.78 -13.79
C HIS A 61 -1.42 -8.29 -13.49
N ILE A 62 -0.14 -7.88 -13.35
CA ILE A 62 0.20 -6.47 -13.12
C ILE A 62 -0.25 -5.58 -14.30
N GLU A 63 -0.03 -6.02 -15.53
CA GLU A 63 -0.46 -5.30 -16.74
C GLU A 63 -1.99 -5.20 -16.84
N ASP A 64 -2.70 -6.29 -16.53
CA ASP A 64 -4.15 -6.40 -16.76
C ASP A 64 -4.98 -5.80 -15.60
N VAL A 65 -4.51 -5.92 -14.35
CA VAL A 65 -5.22 -5.45 -13.14
C VAL A 65 -4.75 -4.07 -12.69
N HIS A 66 -3.47 -3.74 -12.89
CA HIS A 66 -2.86 -2.52 -12.36
C HIS A 66 -2.36 -1.55 -13.45
N THR A 67 -2.60 -1.86 -14.74
CA THR A 67 -2.08 -1.12 -15.91
C THR A 67 -0.55 -1.23 -16.04
N SER A 68 0.18 -0.77 -15.04
CA SER A 68 1.62 -0.93 -14.90
C SER A 68 2.07 -0.63 -13.47
N VAL A 69 3.29 -1.05 -13.11
CA VAL A 69 3.93 -0.66 -11.85
C VAL A 69 4.05 0.87 -11.73
N PHE A 70 4.42 1.55 -12.83
CA PHE A 70 4.56 3.01 -12.83
C PHE A 70 3.23 3.71 -12.53
N ASP A 71 2.17 3.29 -13.22
CA ASP A 71 0.82 3.84 -13.04
C ASP A 71 0.32 3.63 -11.61
N TYR A 72 0.55 2.45 -11.04
CA TYR A 72 0.23 2.22 -9.63
C TYR A 72 1.01 3.15 -8.69
N LEU A 73 2.34 3.22 -8.84
CA LEU A 73 3.21 3.99 -7.94
C LEU A 73 2.94 5.50 -7.99
N ILE A 74 2.65 6.06 -9.17
CA ILE A 74 2.43 7.50 -9.33
C ILE A 74 1.08 7.96 -8.75
N HIS A 75 0.11 7.04 -8.65
CA HIS A 75 -1.19 7.27 -8.05
C HIS A 75 -1.24 7.03 -6.54
N LEU A 76 -0.17 6.51 -5.93
CA LEU A 76 -0.05 6.46 -4.48
C LEU A 76 -0.19 7.85 -3.86
N ASP A 77 -0.63 7.90 -2.60
CA ASP A 77 -0.85 9.15 -1.90
C ASP A 77 0.43 10.03 -1.85
N LYS A 78 0.25 11.36 -1.85
CA LYS A 78 1.36 12.34 -1.83
C LYS A 78 2.31 12.10 -0.66
N LYS A 79 1.83 11.56 0.46
CA LYS A 79 2.68 11.21 1.62
C LYS A 79 3.72 10.14 1.31
N TYR A 80 3.47 9.27 0.34
CA TYR A 80 4.40 8.20 -0.07
C TYR A 80 5.29 8.64 -1.22
N THR A 81 4.70 9.26 -2.25
CA THR A 81 5.45 9.67 -3.45
C THR A 81 6.24 10.96 -3.20
N GLY A 82 5.77 11.80 -2.27
CA GLY A 82 6.24 13.17 -2.10
C GLY A 82 6.02 14.03 -3.35
N LEU A 83 5.09 13.65 -4.25
CA LEU A 83 4.83 14.33 -5.52
C LEU A 83 3.56 15.18 -5.46
N THR A 84 3.64 16.42 -5.94
CA THR A 84 2.46 17.24 -6.22
C THR A 84 1.67 16.69 -7.40
N GLU A 85 0.40 17.07 -7.54
CA GLU A 85 -0.42 16.66 -8.69
C GLU A 85 0.22 17.05 -10.02
N GLN A 86 0.73 18.28 -10.12
CA GLN A 86 1.46 18.75 -11.29
C GLN A 86 2.72 17.89 -11.59
N GLN A 87 3.46 17.47 -10.56
CA GLN A 87 4.64 16.61 -10.75
C GLN A 87 4.26 15.21 -11.25
N ARG A 88 3.10 14.68 -10.81
CA ARG A 88 2.59 13.39 -11.30
C ARG A 88 2.23 13.47 -12.77
N GLU A 89 1.48 14.49 -13.15
CA GLU A 89 1.09 14.70 -14.55
C GLU A 89 2.31 14.82 -15.47
N ILE A 90 3.32 15.60 -15.06
CA ILE A 90 4.57 15.74 -15.80
C ILE A 90 5.32 14.40 -15.94
N LEU A 91 5.38 13.60 -14.88
CA LEU A 91 6.02 12.29 -14.91
C LEU A 91 5.27 11.30 -15.82
N ASP A 92 3.94 11.36 -15.86
CA ASP A 92 3.13 10.56 -16.79
C ASP A 92 3.45 10.91 -18.26
N TYR A 93 3.54 12.20 -18.60
CA TYR A 93 4.00 12.60 -19.94
C TYR A 93 5.43 12.15 -20.25
N PHE A 94 6.34 12.19 -19.27
CA PHE A 94 7.70 11.68 -19.45
C PHE A 94 7.71 10.18 -19.74
N MET A 95 6.87 9.41 -19.05
CA MET A 95 6.73 7.98 -19.27
C MET A 95 6.17 7.67 -20.66
N LYS A 96 5.26 8.51 -21.16
CA LYS A 96 4.72 8.45 -22.53
C LYS A 96 5.71 8.94 -23.61
N GLY A 97 6.88 9.45 -23.22
CA GLY A 97 7.93 9.89 -24.14
C GLY A 97 7.74 11.28 -24.75
N PHE A 98 6.85 12.10 -24.18
CA PHE A 98 6.56 13.43 -24.71
C PHE A 98 7.76 14.38 -24.56
N SER A 99 7.98 15.21 -25.58
CA SER A 99 8.96 16.28 -25.58
C SER A 99 8.51 17.49 -24.74
N ASP A 100 9.45 18.37 -24.39
CA ASP A 100 9.14 19.59 -23.63
C ASP A 100 8.07 20.47 -24.31
N LYS A 101 7.94 20.42 -25.65
CA LYS A 101 6.92 21.18 -26.39
C LYS A 101 5.55 20.52 -26.33
N GLU A 102 5.49 19.21 -26.60
CA GLU A 102 4.24 18.43 -26.54
C GLU A 102 3.61 18.48 -25.15
N ILE A 103 4.42 18.52 -24.10
CA ILE A 103 3.93 18.66 -22.71
C ILE A 103 3.26 20.02 -22.49
N VAL A 104 3.86 21.11 -22.98
CA VAL A 104 3.29 22.46 -22.84
C VAL A 104 1.96 22.57 -23.59
N GLU A 105 1.88 21.96 -24.78
CA GLU A 105 0.65 21.89 -25.56
C GLU A 105 -0.42 21.07 -24.85
N ALA A 106 -0.06 19.90 -24.30
CA ALA A 106 -0.98 19.02 -23.57
C ALA A 106 -1.51 19.66 -22.27
N GLN A 107 -0.68 20.42 -21.55
CA GLN A 107 -1.09 21.14 -20.34
C GLN A 107 -1.90 22.42 -20.61
N GLY A 108 -2.01 22.84 -21.88
CA GLY A 108 -2.74 24.05 -22.26
C GLY A 108 -2.11 25.35 -21.79
N GLY A 109 -0.81 25.34 -21.44
CA GLY A 109 -0.11 26.53 -20.95
C GLY A 109 1.26 26.24 -20.33
N GLY A 110 2.06 27.29 -20.16
CA GLY A 110 3.42 27.21 -19.59
C GLY A 110 4.52 27.49 -20.61
N SER A 111 5.75 27.11 -20.29
CA SER A 111 6.90 27.29 -21.18
C SER A 111 7.78 26.03 -21.20
N PRO A 112 8.46 25.72 -22.33
CA PRO A 112 9.39 24.59 -22.37
C PRO A 112 10.50 24.69 -21.32
N SER A 113 10.91 25.91 -20.94
CA SER A 113 11.86 26.14 -19.85
C SER A 113 11.33 25.70 -18.49
N THR A 114 10.02 25.86 -18.24
CA THR A 114 9.37 25.36 -17.01
C THR A 114 9.42 23.84 -16.95
N ILE A 115 9.08 23.14 -18.04
CA ILE A 115 9.12 21.67 -18.11
C ILE A 115 10.54 21.13 -17.91
N ARG A 116 11.52 21.78 -18.54
CA ARG A 116 12.95 21.44 -18.35
C ARG A 116 13.39 21.61 -16.90
N ASN A 117 12.93 22.68 -16.23
CA ASN A 117 13.20 22.89 -14.81
C ASN A 117 12.57 21.80 -13.93
N HIS A 118 11.33 21.38 -14.22
CA HIS A 118 10.71 20.23 -13.53
C HIS A 118 11.53 18.96 -13.72
N ARG A 119 11.95 18.65 -14.95
CA ARG A 119 12.81 17.49 -15.25
C ARG A 119 14.12 17.54 -14.45
N PHE A 120 14.77 18.69 -14.41
CA PHE A 120 16.00 18.88 -13.65
C PHE A 120 15.79 18.64 -12.15
N LYS A 121 14.78 19.28 -11.54
CA LYS A 121 14.47 19.13 -10.11
C LYS A 121 14.07 17.70 -9.74
N LEU A 122 13.32 17.00 -10.60
CA LEU A 122 12.95 15.61 -10.38
C LEU A 122 14.18 14.68 -10.40
N LYS A 123 15.11 14.89 -11.36
CA LYS A 123 16.40 14.17 -11.36
C LYS A 123 17.27 14.49 -10.16
N GLU A 124 17.23 15.72 -9.66
CA GLU A 124 17.95 16.09 -8.43
C GLU A 124 17.35 15.35 -7.22
N LYS A 125 16.01 15.31 -7.12
CA LYS A 125 15.29 14.57 -6.08
C LYS A 125 15.59 13.06 -6.13
N GLU A 126 15.68 12.47 -7.32
CA GLU A 126 16.09 11.07 -7.50
C GLU A 126 17.49 10.81 -6.90
N LYS A 127 18.47 11.67 -7.20
CA LYS A 127 19.82 11.58 -6.63
C LYS A 127 19.82 11.74 -5.11
N GLN A 128 19.06 12.70 -4.59
CA GLN A 128 18.90 12.92 -3.15
C GLN A 128 18.28 11.69 -2.47
N ALA A 129 17.22 11.12 -3.03
CA ALA A 129 16.58 9.92 -2.52
C ALA A 129 17.54 8.72 -2.48
N LYS A 130 18.35 8.53 -3.54
CA LYS A 130 19.36 7.47 -3.59
C LYS A 130 20.40 7.61 -2.48
N VAL A 131 20.93 8.81 -2.26
CA VAL A 131 21.91 9.08 -1.20
C VAL A 131 21.26 8.87 0.17
N PHE A 132 20.06 9.41 0.37
CA PHE A 132 19.33 9.29 1.64
C PHE A 132 19.02 7.84 2.00
N LEU A 133 18.52 7.04 1.06
CA LEU A 133 18.28 5.61 1.25
C LEU A 133 19.57 4.87 1.63
N THR A 134 20.69 5.24 0.99
CA THR A 134 22.01 4.68 1.33
C THR A 134 22.40 5.01 2.77
N LEU A 135 22.21 6.26 3.21
CA LEU A 135 22.50 6.67 4.59
C LEU A 135 21.63 5.91 5.60
N MET A 136 20.33 5.76 5.33
CA MET A 136 19.41 5.00 6.19
C MET A 136 19.82 3.53 6.31
N ASN A 137 20.19 2.89 5.19
CA ASN A 137 20.69 1.52 5.19
C ASN A 137 21.99 1.36 5.99
N LEU A 138 22.89 2.35 5.95
CA LEU A 138 24.10 2.34 6.76
C LEU A 138 23.80 2.50 8.25
N LEU A 139 22.85 3.39 8.60
CA LEU A 139 22.40 3.57 9.98
C LEU A 139 21.84 2.26 10.55
N HIS A 140 20.93 1.60 9.83
CA HIS A 140 20.35 0.32 10.24
C HIS A 140 21.39 -0.80 10.40
N LYS A 141 22.46 -0.79 9.59
CA LYS A 141 23.57 -1.74 9.72
C LYS A 141 24.48 -1.44 10.90
N SER A 142 24.61 -0.17 11.29
CA SER A 142 25.48 0.30 12.37
C SER A 142 24.85 0.22 13.76
N SER A 143 23.51 0.22 13.85
CA SER A 143 22.78 -0.04 15.07
C SER A 143 22.85 -1.53 15.40
N ASP A 144 23.66 -1.91 16.40
CA ASP A 144 23.57 -3.22 17.04
C ASP A 144 22.09 -3.51 17.39
N LYS A 145 21.65 -4.73 17.12
CA LYS A 145 20.28 -5.31 17.17
C LYS A 145 19.38 -5.02 18.40
N LYS A 146 19.73 -4.11 19.31
CA LYS A 146 19.05 -3.86 20.59
C LYS A 146 18.13 -2.63 20.63
N ASN A 147 18.26 -1.66 19.74
CA ASN A 147 17.41 -0.45 19.72
C ASN A 147 16.77 -0.23 18.34
N ASP A 148 16.28 -1.31 17.73
CA ASP A 148 15.42 -1.18 16.56
C ASP A 148 14.01 -0.92 17.10
N ASP A 149 13.72 0.33 17.46
CA ASP A 149 12.34 0.81 17.57
C ASP A 149 11.75 0.71 16.16
N LYS A 150 11.37 -0.51 15.77
CA LYS A 150 10.75 -0.82 14.49
C LYS A 150 9.41 -0.12 14.46
N PHE A 151 9.41 1.12 13.96
CA PHE A 151 8.20 1.83 13.65
C PHE A 151 7.43 1.01 12.60
N ILE A 152 6.18 0.70 12.90
CA ILE A 152 5.31 -0.06 12.01
C ILE A 152 5.02 0.77 10.77
N HIS A 153 5.18 0.16 9.59
CA HIS A 153 4.85 0.80 8.33
C HIS A 153 3.34 1.00 8.15
N PHE A 154 2.96 2.11 7.51
CA PHE A 154 1.56 2.53 7.39
C PHE A 154 0.88 1.92 6.15
N HIS A 155 -0.42 1.64 6.23
CA HIS A 155 -1.21 1.14 5.10
C HIS A 155 -1.36 2.17 3.98
N LYS A 156 -1.25 1.73 2.72
CA LYS A 156 -1.25 2.55 1.49
C LYS A 156 -2.46 3.51 1.37
N GLY A 157 -3.60 3.14 1.95
CA GLY A 157 -4.82 3.96 1.98
C GLY A 157 -4.91 5.09 3.03
N ALA A 158 -4.01 5.16 4.02
CA ALA A 158 -4.16 6.02 5.23
C ALA A 158 -4.43 7.50 4.93
N LYS A 159 -5.55 8.05 5.39
CA LYS A 159 -5.93 9.45 5.11
C LYS A 159 -5.29 10.48 6.07
N MET A 160 -4.74 10.04 7.21
CA MET A 160 -4.23 10.92 8.28
C MET A 160 -2.93 10.39 8.89
N VAL A 161 -1.80 10.49 8.17
CA VAL A 161 -0.50 10.03 8.68
C VAL A 161 0.20 11.16 9.46
N ASP A 162 -0.12 11.25 10.76
CA ASP A 162 0.53 12.12 11.75
C ASP A 162 1.19 11.26 12.86
N ASP A 163 1.62 11.88 13.98
CA ASP A 163 2.25 11.20 15.14
C ASP A 163 1.48 9.97 15.67
N ARG A 164 0.19 9.82 15.35
CA ARG A 164 -0.61 8.64 15.70
C ARG A 164 -0.09 7.34 15.08
N TYR A 165 0.73 7.44 14.04
CA TYR A 165 1.24 6.30 13.32
C TYR A 165 2.67 5.92 13.72
N ALA A 166 3.37 6.75 14.51
CA ALA A 166 4.67 6.40 15.10
C ALA A 166 4.51 5.34 16.20
N ILE A 167 4.06 4.15 15.82
CA ILE A 167 3.80 2.99 16.68
C ILE A 167 4.98 2.04 16.52
N THR A 168 5.56 1.60 17.63
CA THR A 168 6.56 0.51 17.60
C THR A 168 5.88 -0.86 17.64
N GLU A 169 6.54 -1.91 17.15
CA GLU A 169 5.98 -3.27 17.22
C GLU A 169 5.60 -3.68 18.65
N GLU A 170 6.41 -3.31 19.65
CA GLU A 170 6.13 -3.58 21.06
C GLU A 170 4.86 -2.85 21.55
N GLU A 171 4.65 -1.60 21.12
CA GLU A 171 3.42 -0.87 21.43
C GLU A 171 2.19 -1.50 20.77
N LYS A 172 2.32 -1.98 19.52
CA LYS A 172 1.24 -2.67 18.81
C LYS A 172 0.86 -3.98 19.50
N GLU A 173 1.82 -4.82 19.85
CA GLU A 173 1.56 -6.08 20.57
C GLU A 173 0.87 -5.83 21.92
N LYS A 174 1.35 -4.85 22.69
CA LYS A 174 0.71 -4.45 23.96
C LYS A 174 -0.72 -3.96 23.75
N VAL A 175 -0.97 -3.18 22.71
CA VAL A 175 -2.32 -2.69 22.41
C VAL A 175 -3.22 -3.84 21.97
N LEU A 176 -2.79 -4.69 21.04
CA LEU A 176 -3.60 -5.80 20.54
C LEU A 176 -3.95 -6.80 21.64
N SER A 177 -2.98 -7.18 22.49
CA SER A 177 -3.23 -8.06 23.64
C SER A 177 -4.19 -7.45 24.67
N THR A 178 -4.23 -6.11 24.79
CA THR A 178 -5.18 -5.42 25.67
C THR A 178 -6.61 -5.50 25.17
N TYR A 179 -6.83 -5.35 23.85
CA TYR A 179 -8.17 -5.22 23.26
C TYR A 179 -8.74 -6.52 22.67
N PHE A 180 -7.89 -7.46 22.25
CA PHE A 180 -8.24 -8.76 21.68
C PHE A 180 -7.88 -9.90 22.64
N LYS A 181 -8.61 -9.99 23.77
CA LYS A 181 -8.32 -10.94 24.87
C LYS A 181 -8.45 -12.41 24.49
N GLN A 182 -9.24 -12.72 23.47
CA GLN A 182 -9.51 -14.10 23.01
C GLN A 182 -8.65 -14.49 21.80
N GLY A 183 -7.56 -13.75 21.54
CA GLY A 183 -6.72 -13.90 20.35
C GLY A 183 -7.04 -12.85 19.28
N LEU A 184 -6.12 -12.64 18.34
CA LEU A 184 -6.20 -11.56 17.32
C LEU A 184 -7.42 -11.69 16.40
N ASP A 185 -7.87 -12.92 16.16
CA ASP A 185 -9.09 -13.22 15.39
C ASP A 185 -10.37 -13.20 16.24
N GLY A 186 -10.23 -13.08 17.57
CA GLY A 186 -11.34 -13.03 18.51
C GLY A 186 -12.10 -11.69 18.53
N GLN A 187 -13.12 -11.63 19.39
CA GLN A 187 -13.93 -10.43 19.58
C GLN A 187 -13.13 -9.31 20.26
N LEU A 188 -13.44 -8.08 19.84
CA LEU A 188 -12.95 -6.87 20.44
C LEU A 188 -13.73 -6.60 21.73
N ASP A 189 -13.04 -6.47 22.86
CA ASP A 189 -13.68 -6.21 24.16
C ASP A 189 -14.24 -4.78 24.23
N THR A 190 -13.42 -3.80 23.85
CA THR A 190 -13.81 -2.39 23.81
C THR A 190 -13.12 -1.68 22.64
N PHE A 191 -13.81 -0.71 22.03
CA PHE A 191 -13.18 0.13 21.01
C PHE A 191 -12.36 1.26 21.66
N PRO A 192 -11.05 1.41 21.35
CA PRO A 192 -10.19 2.40 21.99
C PRO A 192 -10.64 3.85 21.71
N SER A 193 -10.50 4.73 22.72
CA SER A 193 -10.76 6.16 22.57
C SER A 193 -9.57 6.93 21.98
N LYS A 194 -8.33 6.49 22.23
CA LYS A 194 -7.10 7.12 21.71
C LYS A 194 -6.89 6.77 20.23
N GLU A 195 -6.66 7.80 19.41
CA GLU A 195 -6.52 7.67 17.95
C GLU A 195 -5.39 6.69 17.54
N LYS A 196 -4.20 6.78 18.16
CA LYS A 196 -3.08 5.84 17.93
C LYS A 196 -3.47 4.37 18.15
N ARG A 197 -4.29 4.10 19.17
CA ARG A 197 -4.79 2.75 19.47
C ARG A 197 -5.90 2.31 18.50
N LYS A 198 -6.73 3.24 18.02
CA LYS A 198 -7.72 2.97 16.98
C LYS A 198 -7.05 2.48 15.70
N VAL A 199 -5.98 3.13 15.26
CA VAL A 199 -5.22 2.70 14.07
C VAL A 199 -4.76 1.25 14.19
N ILE A 200 -4.14 0.89 15.32
CA ILE A 200 -3.66 -0.48 15.59
C ILE A 200 -4.81 -1.50 15.53
N VAL A 201 -5.93 -1.21 16.20
CA VAL A 201 -7.09 -2.10 16.22
C VAL A 201 -7.72 -2.23 14.84
N LEU A 202 -7.87 -1.13 14.10
CA LEU A 202 -8.44 -1.12 12.75
C LEU A 202 -7.54 -1.88 11.76
N GLN A 203 -6.21 -1.74 11.86
CA GLN A 203 -5.27 -2.50 11.04
C GLN A 203 -5.39 -4.01 11.27
N ASN A 204 -5.55 -4.45 12.53
CA ASN A 204 -5.83 -5.87 12.83
C ASN A 204 -7.21 -6.32 12.34
N ILE A 205 -8.21 -5.44 12.27
CA ILE A 205 -9.53 -5.78 11.70
C ILE A 205 -9.43 -5.99 10.19
N MET A 206 -8.57 -5.25 9.50
CA MET A 206 -8.40 -5.34 8.05
C MET A 206 -7.87 -6.68 7.56
N THR A 207 -7.17 -7.46 8.40
CA THR A 207 -6.71 -8.80 8.05
C THR A 207 -7.87 -9.77 7.74
N ARG A 208 -9.08 -9.45 8.18
CA ARG A 208 -10.31 -10.23 7.90
C ARG A 208 -10.93 -9.90 6.55
N PHE A 209 -10.40 -8.91 5.82
CA PHE A 209 -10.91 -8.49 4.52
C PHE A 209 -9.91 -8.76 3.41
N LYS A 210 -10.40 -9.35 2.32
CA LYS A 210 -9.67 -9.52 1.06
C LYS A 210 -9.62 -8.20 0.28
N VAL A 211 -8.46 -7.88 -0.28
CA VAL A 211 -8.20 -6.62 -1.00
C VAL A 211 -9.01 -6.53 -2.30
N ASP A 212 -9.06 -7.61 -3.08
CA ASP A 212 -9.72 -7.63 -4.40
C ASP A 212 -11.20 -8.03 -4.36
N LYS A 213 -11.84 -7.90 -3.20
CA LYS A 213 -13.27 -8.19 -3.04
C LYS A 213 -14.06 -6.90 -2.78
N VAL A 214 -15.10 -6.69 -3.57
CA VAL A 214 -16.17 -5.75 -3.26
C VAL A 214 -17.17 -6.44 -2.33
N TYR A 215 -17.41 -5.84 -1.18
CA TYR A 215 -18.37 -6.30 -0.19
C TYR A 215 -19.64 -5.47 -0.29
N THR A 216 -20.78 -6.15 -0.27
CA THR A 216 -22.06 -5.48 -0.03
C THR A 216 -22.15 -4.96 1.40
N GLU A 217 -23.04 -4.00 1.65
CA GLU A 217 -23.32 -3.53 3.01
C GLU A 217 -23.65 -4.67 3.98
N LYS A 218 -24.37 -5.69 3.51
CA LYS A 218 -24.75 -6.84 4.32
C LYS A 218 -23.52 -7.68 4.70
N GLU A 219 -22.66 -8.00 3.74
CA GLU A 219 -21.47 -8.82 3.97
C GLU A 219 -20.49 -8.14 4.93
N ILE A 220 -20.20 -6.84 4.73
CA ILE A 220 -19.30 -6.11 5.64
C ILE A 220 -19.88 -6.07 7.06
N ASN A 221 -21.20 -5.86 7.19
CA ASN A 221 -21.85 -5.83 8.50
C ASN A 221 -21.79 -7.19 9.20
N GLU A 222 -21.93 -8.30 8.46
CA GLU A 222 -21.80 -9.65 9.03
C GLU A 222 -20.38 -9.91 9.55
N ILE A 223 -19.35 -9.53 8.79
CA ILE A 223 -17.95 -9.65 9.22
C ILE A 223 -17.68 -8.77 10.45
N LEU A 224 -18.14 -7.52 10.45
CA LEU A 224 -17.86 -6.60 11.55
C LEU A 224 -18.65 -6.95 12.83
N LYS A 225 -19.86 -7.52 12.70
CA LYS A 225 -20.66 -7.99 13.85
C LYS A 225 -19.99 -9.11 14.63
N SER A 226 -19.24 -9.98 13.95
CA SER A 226 -18.49 -11.04 14.64
C SER A 226 -17.31 -10.48 15.43
N ILE A 227 -16.89 -9.24 15.17
CA ILE A 227 -15.74 -8.59 15.82
C ILE A 227 -16.18 -7.70 16.97
N TYR A 228 -17.18 -6.84 16.77
CA TYR A 228 -17.63 -5.87 17.77
C TYR A 228 -19.13 -5.59 17.63
N SER A 229 -19.84 -5.51 18.75
CA SER A 229 -21.29 -5.31 18.77
C SER A 229 -21.73 -4.00 18.11
N ASP A 230 -20.94 -2.93 18.27
CA ASP A 230 -21.12 -1.67 17.55
C ASP A 230 -20.28 -1.65 16.25
N TYR A 231 -20.66 -2.56 15.35
CA TYR A 231 -20.04 -2.73 14.04
C TYR A 231 -20.16 -1.48 13.16
N VAL A 232 -21.16 -0.62 13.40
CA VAL A 232 -21.37 0.63 12.65
C VAL A 232 -20.24 1.62 12.93
N THR A 233 -19.83 1.73 14.19
CA THR A 233 -18.68 2.58 14.57
C THR A 233 -17.38 2.11 13.93
N ILE A 234 -17.12 0.79 13.91
CA ILE A 234 -15.95 0.23 13.23
C ILE A 234 -15.97 0.58 11.74
N ARG A 235 -17.10 0.32 11.08
CA ARG A 235 -17.28 0.59 9.64
C ARG A 235 -17.02 2.06 9.29
N ARG A 236 -17.54 2.99 10.11
CA ARG A 236 -17.29 4.43 9.93
C ARG A 236 -15.79 4.75 10.00
N TYR A 237 -15.10 4.24 11.02
CA TYR A 237 -13.68 4.50 11.19
C TYR A 237 -12.80 3.85 10.13
N LEU A 238 -13.14 2.66 9.63
CA LEU A 238 -12.44 2.04 8.49
C LEU A 238 -12.45 2.96 7.25
N ILE A 239 -13.55 3.70 7.02
CA ILE A 239 -13.66 4.65 5.90
C ILE A 239 -12.94 5.97 6.20
N GLU A 240 -13.14 6.53 7.40
CA GLU A 240 -12.55 7.80 7.82
C GLU A 240 -11.02 7.75 7.81
N TYR A 241 -10.45 6.65 8.32
CA TYR A 241 -9.01 6.44 8.34
C TYR A 241 -8.44 5.98 6.99
N GLY A 242 -9.31 5.60 6.05
CA GLY A 242 -8.92 5.25 4.68
C GLY A 242 -8.44 3.81 4.51
N PHE A 243 -8.81 2.91 5.42
CA PHE A 243 -8.63 1.47 5.22
C PHE A 243 -9.60 0.91 4.16
N MET A 244 -10.79 1.52 4.05
CA MET A 244 -11.81 1.15 3.07
C MET A 244 -12.37 2.36 2.32
N ASN A 245 -12.84 2.12 1.11
CA ASN A 245 -13.71 3.00 0.36
C ASN A 245 -15.13 2.44 0.34
N ARG A 246 -16.07 3.31 -0.05
CA ARG A 246 -17.47 2.95 -0.26
C ARG A 246 -18.04 3.65 -1.47
N SER A 247 -19.06 3.06 -2.09
CA SER A 247 -19.88 3.70 -3.11
C SER A 247 -20.69 4.87 -2.51
N ARG A 248 -21.16 5.78 -3.37
CA ARG A 248 -21.92 6.98 -2.94
C ARG A 248 -23.27 6.63 -2.31
N ASP A 249 -23.90 5.58 -2.82
CA ASP A 249 -25.15 5.00 -2.32
C ASP A 249 -24.93 4.05 -1.13
N CYS A 250 -23.68 3.88 -0.66
CA CYS A 250 -23.32 3.05 0.49
C CYS A 250 -23.69 1.56 0.36
N THR A 251 -23.83 1.07 -0.87
CA THR A 251 -24.17 -0.34 -1.15
C THR A 251 -22.94 -1.22 -1.27
N GLU A 252 -21.81 -0.65 -1.71
CA GLU A 252 -20.55 -1.35 -1.97
C GLU A 252 -19.40 -0.77 -1.14
N TYR A 253 -18.52 -1.67 -0.68
CA TYR A 253 -17.36 -1.37 0.14
C TYR A 253 -16.16 -2.18 -0.35
N TRP A 254 -14.98 -1.60 -0.40
CA TRP A 254 -13.76 -2.31 -0.81
C TRP A 254 -12.55 -1.79 -0.04
N VAL A 255 -11.56 -2.66 0.13
CA VAL A 255 -10.29 -2.28 0.76
C VAL A 255 -9.60 -1.25 -0.13
N LYS A 256 -9.05 -0.19 0.48
CA LYS A 256 -8.28 0.80 -0.25
C LYS A 256 -6.83 0.33 -0.34
N GLY A 257 -6.43 -0.09 -1.55
CA GLY A 257 -5.06 -0.47 -1.88
C GLY A 257 -4.07 0.68 -1.89
#